data_AF-A0A8J2VKT8-F1
#
_entry.id   AF-A0A8J2VKT8-F1
#
_cell.length_a   1.000
_cell.length_b   1.000
_cell.length_c   1.000
_cell.angle_alpha   90.00
_cell.angle_beta   90.00
_cell.angle_gamma   90.00
#
_symmetry.space_group_name_H-M   'P 1'
#
loop_
_entity.id
_entity.type
_entity.pdbx_description
1 polymer ?
#
loop_
_entity_poly.entity_id
_entity_poly.type
_entity_poly.pdbx_seq_one_letter_code
_entity_poly.pdbx_strand_id
1 'polypeptide(L)'
;MENQVVPYLRERMKRLPQAVGAVLVKKRRGADSAPFFSVDIMLIVFLDGEQTAEGSSFYLLDTVRVEECRLHMNESPAWVYSNKRNHLISRLLEGEILYDPYGRIRDLFQLLHRLPSSMRDKMMCSEFSSLLRFVAEGRAELQQEQLLDAYVALQQGLQHWARLAAVEWGLFPRPKIWHQIQAVAPEVVKLYKELVEGRDSLKQRMQLVLLAAEYSILTKLDRYCAYLLKLIGDGHGKCSLQQLTARLQREQLELDVPLLIQELVKRSLVEEVVCCTGGVQECQYRLVAKQ
;
A
#
# COMPACT_ATOMS: atom_id res chain seq x y z
N MET A 1 12.68 16.83 31.83
CA MET A 1 12.94 15.41 32.13
C MET A 1 12.83 14.53 30.88
N GLU A 2 11.89 14.78 29.95
CA GLU A 2 11.98 14.24 28.56
C GLU A 2 13.34 14.50 27.88
N ASN A 3 14.03 15.60 28.26
CA ASN A 3 15.31 16.02 27.71
C ASN A 3 16.49 15.05 27.89
N GLN A 4 16.41 14.04 28.78
CA GLN A 4 17.50 13.06 28.96
C GLN A 4 17.27 11.74 28.21
N VAL A 5 16.02 11.40 27.87
CA VAL A 5 15.69 10.14 27.18
C VAL A 5 16.20 10.14 25.75
N VAL A 6 16.02 11.23 24.99
CA VAL A 6 16.49 11.32 23.60
C VAL A 6 18.01 11.21 23.48
N PRO A 7 18.83 11.93 24.29
CA PRO A 7 20.27 11.70 24.35
C PRO A 7 20.66 10.25 24.68
N TYR A 8 19.99 9.63 25.66
CA TYR A 8 20.24 8.23 26.01
C TYR A 8 19.98 7.28 24.83
N LEU A 9 18.83 7.43 24.17
CA LEU A 9 18.48 6.61 23.00
C LEU A 9 19.51 6.78 21.87
N ARG A 10 19.97 8.01 21.61
CA ARG A 10 21.00 8.29 20.62
C ARG A 10 22.33 7.60 20.95
N GLU A 11 22.79 7.70 22.20
CA GLU A 11 24.01 7.01 22.64
C GLU A 11 23.85 5.48 22.56
N ARG A 12 22.66 4.96 22.84
CA ARG A 12 22.36 3.54 22.67
C ARG A 12 22.48 3.07 21.23
N MET A 13 22.04 3.88 20.26
CA MET A 13 22.16 3.55 18.84
C MET A 13 23.63 3.48 18.40
N LYS A 14 24.49 4.38 18.89
CA LYS A 14 25.94 4.34 18.61
C LYS A 14 26.61 3.06 19.12
N ARG A 15 26.10 2.48 20.21
CA ARG A 15 26.63 1.26 20.83
C ARG A 15 26.08 -0.03 20.20
N LEU A 16 25.03 0.07 19.38
CA LEU A 16 24.40 -1.07 18.74
C LEU A 16 25.06 -1.31 17.38
N PRO A 17 25.94 -2.32 17.22
CA PRO A 17 26.79 -2.44 16.03
C PRO A 17 26.01 -2.63 14.74
N GLN A 18 24.89 -3.36 14.80
CA GLN A 18 24.03 -3.58 13.65
C GLN A 18 23.11 -2.40 13.31
N ALA A 19 23.06 -1.33 14.12
CA ALA A 19 22.18 -0.19 13.83
C ALA A 19 22.78 0.69 12.73
N VAL A 20 22.06 0.80 11.61
CA VAL A 20 22.44 1.67 10.48
C VAL A 20 21.64 2.96 10.45
N GLY A 21 20.58 3.06 11.26
CA GLY A 21 19.87 4.30 11.47
C GLY A 21 18.73 4.15 12.47
N ALA A 22 18.22 5.27 12.96
CA ALA A 22 17.06 5.31 13.84
C ALA A 22 16.24 6.59 13.65
N VAL A 23 14.92 6.44 13.72
CA VAL A 23 13.96 7.53 13.66
C VAL A 23 13.14 7.56 14.94
N LEU A 24 12.98 8.76 15.49
CA LEU A 24 12.22 9.04 16.69
C LEU A 24 10.90 9.70 16.32
N VAL A 25 9.79 9.13 16.76
CA VAL A 25 8.46 9.69 16.58
C VAL A 25 7.90 10.02 17.96
N LYS A 26 7.78 11.32 18.27
CA LYS A 26 7.20 11.79 19.52
C LYS A 26 5.68 11.84 19.41
N LYS A 27 4.97 11.42 20.45
CA LYS A 27 3.52 11.64 20.52
C LYS A 27 3.22 13.14 20.50
N ARG A 28 2.32 13.58 19.62
CA ARG A 28 1.79 14.96 19.68
C ARG A 28 0.91 15.10 20.92
N ARG A 29 1.19 16.08 21.79
CA ARG A 29 0.32 16.43 22.92
C ARG A 29 -1.08 16.75 22.39
N GLY A 30 -2.11 16.09 22.93
CA GLY A 30 -3.51 16.27 22.53
C GLY A 30 -4.03 15.35 21.42
N ALA A 31 -3.22 14.40 20.90
CA ALA A 31 -3.73 13.35 20.01
C ALA A 31 -4.17 12.13 20.83
N ASP A 32 -5.46 11.80 20.74
CA ASP A 32 -6.16 10.82 21.56
C ASP A 32 -5.51 9.43 21.66
N SER A 33 -5.77 8.83 22.81
CA SER A 33 -5.30 7.57 23.35
C SER A 33 -5.64 6.36 22.50
N ALA A 34 -4.62 5.58 22.12
CA ALA A 34 -4.83 4.15 21.91
C ALA A 34 -5.31 3.55 23.24
N PRO A 35 -6.46 2.86 23.29
CA PRO A 35 -7.12 2.50 24.55
C PRO A 35 -6.35 1.47 25.40
N PHE A 36 -5.36 0.77 24.83
CA PHE A 36 -4.71 -0.35 25.51
C PHE A 36 -3.24 -0.11 25.88
N PHE A 37 -2.51 0.77 25.16
CA PHE A 37 -1.12 1.13 25.48
C PHE A 37 -0.80 2.56 25.03
N SER A 38 -0.55 3.46 25.97
CA SER A 38 -0.09 4.82 25.65
C SER A 38 1.43 4.81 25.46
N VAL A 39 1.88 4.94 24.22
CA VAL A 39 3.30 5.11 23.87
C VAL A 39 3.62 6.60 23.81
N ASP A 40 4.68 7.03 24.50
CA ASP A 40 5.15 8.42 24.49
C ASP A 40 6.11 8.67 23.31
N ILE A 41 6.96 7.67 23.04
CA ILE A 41 7.96 7.68 21.97
C ILE A 41 7.88 6.36 21.18
N MET A 42 7.78 6.46 19.86
CA MET A 42 8.07 5.34 18.98
C MET A 42 9.47 5.51 18.39
N LEU A 43 10.31 4.49 18.57
CA LEU A 43 11.66 4.42 18.04
C LEU A 43 11.69 3.38 16.92
N ILE A 44 11.91 3.82 15.68
CA ILE A 44 12.09 2.92 14.54
C ILE A 44 13.59 2.75 14.33
N VAL A 45 14.11 1.54 14.56
CA VAL A 45 15.52 1.20 14.41
C VAL A 45 15.72 0.39 13.14
N PHE A 46 16.63 0.84 12.29
CA PHE A 46 17.03 0.16 11.07
C PHE A 46 18.32 -0.62 11.31
N LEU A 47 18.29 -1.91 11.01
CA LEU A 47 19.38 -2.85 11.23
C LEU A 47 20.02 -3.29 9.93
N ASP A 48 21.32 -3.58 9.95
CA ASP A 48 22.03 -4.30 8.89
C ASP A 48 22.03 -5.81 9.18
N GLY A 49 21.85 -6.63 8.15
CA GLY A 49 21.96 -8.09 8.20
C GLY A 49 20.70 -8.86 8.63
N GLU A 50 20.38 -9.91 7.87
CA GLU A 50 19.14 -10.70 7.96
C GLU A 50 18.99 -11.55 9.23
N GLN A 51 20.07 -11.75 10.00
CA GLN A 51 20.07 -12.65 11.17
C GLN A 51 19.44 -12.02 12.42
N THR A 52 19.18 -10.71 12.41
CA THR A 52 18.55 -10.02 13.54
C THR A 52 17.03 -10.13 13.48
N ALA A 53 16.38 -10.42 14.61
CA ALA A 53 14.93 -10.51 14.64
C ALA A 53 14.28 -9.11 14.43
N GLU A 54 13.47 -8.99 13.36
CA GLU A 54 12.48 -7.91 13.26
C GLU A 54 11.43 -8.07 14.36
N GLY A 55 10.83 -6.97 14.79
CA GLY A 55 9.75 -7.02 15.76
C GLY A 55 9.54 -5.71 16.49
N SER A 56 8.46 -5.68 17.28
CA SER A 56 8.16 -4.59 18.18
C SER A 56 8.41 -5.02 19.62
N SER A 57 9.04 -4.14 20.41
CA SER A 57 9.22 -4.32 21.83
C SER A 57 8.78 -3.06 22.58
N PHE A 58 8.29 -3.23 23.80
CA PHE A 58 7.85 -2.13 24.65
C PHE A 58 8.68 -2.11 25.92
N TYR A 59 9.18 -0.93 26.28
CA TYR A 59 9.92 -0.74 27.52
C TYR A 59 9.71 0.66 28.11
N LEU A 60 10.02 0.78 29.40
CA LEU A 60 9.96 2.03 30.14
C LEU A 60 11.39 2.56 30.32
N LEU A 61 11.62 3.81 29.93
CA LEU A 61 12.83 4.56 30.29
C LEU A 61 12.43 5.66 31.27
N ASP A 62 12.80 5.48 32.53
CA ASP A 62 12.33 6.26 33.67
C ASP A 62 10.80 6.25 33.78
N THR A 63 10.14 7.25 33.18
CA THR A 63 8.67 7.39 33.12
C THR A 63 8.13 7.41 31.69
N VAL A 64 9.01 7.36 30.70
CA VAL A 64 8.66 7.47 29.27
C VAL A 64 8.47 6.07 28.69
N ARG A 65 7.29 5.80 28.13
CA ARG A 65 6.96 4.55 27.45
C ARG A 65 7.47 4.59 26.02
N VAL A 66 8.37 3.67 25.70
CA VAL A 66 8.98 3.55 24.37
C VAL A 66 8.48 2.28 23.68
N GLU A 67 7.94 2.44 22.48
CA GLU A 67 7.75 1.36 21.53
C GLU A 67 8.93 1.36 20.56
N GLU A 68 9.63 0.24 20.46
CA GLU A 68 10.74 0.08 19.54
C GLU A 68 10.40 -0.93 18.46
N CYS A 69 10.39 -0.45 17.22
CA CYS A 69 10.20 -1.28 16.03
C CYS A 69 11.54 -1.46 15.33
N ARG A 70 11.97 -2.71 15.17
CA ARG A 70 13.21 -3.07 14.45
C ARG A 70 12.88 -3.55 13.05
N LEU A 71 13.51 -2.94 12.06
CA LEU A 71 13.33 -3.24 10.64
C LEU A 71 14.70 -3.45 9.99
N HIS A 72 14.77 -4.37 9.02
CA HIS A 72 15.97 -4.50 8.21
C HIS A 72 16.07 -3.40 7.16
N MET A 73 17.26 -2.82 7.03
CA MET A 73 17.57 -1.88 5.96
C MET A 73 18.02 -2.67 4.73
N ASN A 74 17.06 -3.04 3.88
CA ASN A 74 17.36 -3.69 2.60
C ASN A 74 17.74 -2.65 1.54
N GLU A 75 18.57 -3.03 0.57
CA GLU A 75 18.91 -2.17 -0.59
C GLU A 75 17.67 -1.78 -1.42
N SER A 76 16.65 -2.65 -1.45
CA SER A 76 15.35 -2.34 -2.03
C SER A 76 14.28 -2.30 -0.93
N PRO A 77 13.49 -1.21 -0.82
CA PRO A 77 12.51 -1.07 0.24
C PRO A 77 11.20 -1.78 -0.17
N ALA A 78 11.25 -3.08 -0.47
CA ALA A 78 10.09 -3.87 -0.87
C ALA A 78 8.95 -3.81 0.17
N TRP A 79 9.32 -3.66 1.45
CA TRP A 79 8.41 -3.45 2.56
C TRP A 79 7.52 -2.20 2.42
N VAL A 80 7.87 -1.24 1.56
CA VAL A 80 7.06 -0.05 1.26
C VAL A 80 5.78 -0.38 0.51
N TYR A 81 5.78 -1.48 -0.25
CA TYR A 81 4.61 -1.95 -1.00
C TYR A 81 3.69 -2.81 -0.16
N SER A 82 4.16 -3.33 0.97
CA SER A 82 3.38 -4.22 1.84
C SER A 82 2.41 -3.41 2.70
N ASN A 83 1.11 -3.67 2.54
CA ASN A 83 0.07 -2.98 3.31
C ASN A 83 0.20 -3.14 4.83
N LYS A 84 0.81 -4.23 5.29
CA LYS A 84 1.05 -4.54 6.71
C LYS A 84 1.91 -3.50 7.43
N ARG A 85 2.78 -2.77 6.71
CA ARG A 85 3.75 -1.82 7.27
C ARG A 85 3.42 -0.34 6.98
N ASN A 86 2.28 -0.05 6.34
CA ASN A 86 1.86 1.31 6.03
C ASN A 86 1.81 2.25 7.24
N HIS A 87 1.37 1.71 8.39
CA HIS A 87 1.34 2.48 9.63
C HIS A 87 2.76 2.90 10.04
N LEU A 88 3.76 2.01 9.95
CA LEU A 88 5.16 2.33 10.24
C LEU A 88 5.71 3.37 9.27
N ILE A 89 5.42 3.27 7.97
CA ILE A 89 5.88 4.26 6.97
C ILE A 89 5.29 5.64 7.27
N SER A 90 4.00 5.70 7.62
CA SER A 90 3.37 6.98 7.95
C SER A 90 4.01 7.64 9.18
N ARG A 91 4.38 6.83 10.19
CA ARG A 91 5.09 7.29 11.39
C ARG A 91 6.51 7.70 11.07
N LEU A 92 7.20 6.94 10.22
CA LEU A 92 8.53 7.26 9.72
C LEU A 92 8.56 8.66 9.07
N LEU A 93 7.58 8.96 8.21
CA LEU A 93 7.43 10.25 7.54
C LEU A 93 7.04 11.42 8.46
N GLU A 94 6.63 11.14 9.70
CA GLU A 94 6.34 12.13 10.74
C GLU A 94 7.47 12.25 11.76
N GLY A 95 8.46 11.35 11.70
CA GLY A 95 9.54 11.24 12.67
C GLY A 95 10.73 12.13 12.38
N GLU A 96 11.56 12.29 13.41
CA GLU A 96 12.85 12.98 13.37
C GLU A 96 13.98 11.95 13.32
N ILE A 97 14.99 12.18 12.46
CA ILE A 97 16.16 11.30 12.41
C ILE A 97 16.95 11.43 13.73
N LEU A 98 17.05 10.34 14.48
CA LEU A 98 17.78 10.27 15.74
C LEU A 98 19.26 9.92 15.53
N TYR A 99 19.50 9.00 14.60
CA TYR A 99 20.80 8.42 14.26
C TYR A 99 20.82 8.04 12.78
N ASP A 100 21.83 8.50 12.03
CA ASP A 100 21.99 8.18 10.60
C ASP A 100 23.45 8.42 10.16
N PRO A 101 24.38 7.54 10.58
CA PRO A 101 25.82 7.76 10.38
C PRO A 101 26.23 7.76 8.90
N TYR A 102 25.45 7.09 8.04
CA TYR A 102 25.76 6.91 6.62
C TYR A 102 24.79 7.62 5.66
N GLY A 103 23.83 8.39 6.19
CA GLY A 103 22.83 9.09 5.36
C GLY A 103 21.70 8.20 4.80
N ARG A 104 21.67 6.90 5.14
CA ARG A 104 20.68 5.93 4.59
C ARG A 104 19.24 6.31 4.95
N ILE A 105 19.01 6.86 6.16
CA ILE A 105 17.66 7.26 6.58
C ILE A 105 17.22 8.52 5.84
N ARG A 106 18.13 9.48 5.67
CA ARG A 106 17.87 10.68 4.87
C ARG A 106 17.52 10.32 3.43
N ASP A 107 18.24 9.39 2.83
CA ASP A 107 17.98 8.93 1.46
C ASP A 107 16.63 8.21 1.36
N LEU A 108 16.28 7.38 2.33
CA LEU A 108 14.97 6.75 2.44
C LEU A 108 13.85 7.80 2.55
N PHE A 109 14.03 8.83 3.37
CA PHE A 109 13.06 9.92 3.49
C PHE A 109 12.88 10.64 2.16
N GLN A 110 13.98 10.97 1.46
CA GLN A 110 13.91 11.59 0.15
C GLN A 110 13.21 10.70 -0.87
N LEU A 111 13.50 9.40 -0.87
CA LEU A 111 12.85 8.42 -1.74
C LEU A 111 11.33 8.40 -1.51
N LEU A 112 10.88 8.29 -0.26
CA LEU A 112 9.46 8.24 0.09
C LEU A 112 8.73 9.57 -0.18
N HIS A 113 9.41 10.72 -0.01
CA HIS A 113 8.83 12.03 -0.33
C HIS A 113 8.75 12.29 -1.83
N ARG A 114 9.75 11.85 -2.61
CA ARG A 114 9.77 12.02 -4.07
C ARG A 114 8.84 11.03 -4.79
N LEU A 115 8.67 9.85 -4.20
CA LEU A 115 7.88 8.74 -4.73
C LEU A 115 8.10 8.51 -6.24
N PRO A 116 9.26 7.97 -6.65
CA PRO A 116 9.62 7.82 -8.05
C PRO A 116 8.59 7.03 -8.88
N SER A 117 8.56 7.25 -10.19
CA SER A 117 7.60 6.61 -11.10
C SER A 117 7.53 5.09 -10.95
N SER A 118 8.67 4.40 -10.89
CA SER A 118 8.71 2.95 -10.72
C SER A 118 8.05 2.46 -9.42
N MET A 119 8.15 3.23 -8.34
CA MET A 119 7.49 2.94 -7.07
C MET A 119 6.00 3.25 -7.16
N ARG A 120 5.62 4.38 -7.79
CA ARG A 120 4.22 4.73 -8.04
C ARG A 120 3.51 3.68 -8.88
N ASP A 121 4.12 3.17 -9.94
CA ASP A 121 3.49 2.19 -10.82
C ASP A 121 3.15 0.89 -10.07
N LYS A 122 4.06 0.42 -9.21
CA LYS A 122 3.81 -0.74 -8.35
C LYS A 122 2.69 -0.49 -7.34
N MET A 123 2.74 0.65 -6.66
CA MET A 123 1.73 1.02 -5.67
C MET A 123 0.36 1.23 -6.29
N MET A 124 0.28 1.93 -7.44
CA MET A 124 -0.95 2.10 -8.20
C MET A 124 -1.52 0.73 -8.60
N CYS A 125 -0.68 -0.18 -9.10
CA CYS A 125 -1.12 -1.52 -9.48
C CYS A 125 -1.71 -2.29 -8.27
N SER A 126 -1.11 -2.16 -7.08
CA SER A 126 -1.58 -2.82 -5.86
C SER A 126 -2.88 -2.24 -5.29
N GLU A 127 -2.96 -0.92 -5.18
CA GLU A 127 -4.19 -0.26 -4.72
C GLU A 127 -5.33 -0.47 -5.71
N PHE A 128 -5.04 -0.44 -7.01
CA PHE A 128 -6.01 -0.71 -8.05
C PHE A 128 -6.51 -2.16 -8.04
N SER A 129 -5.62 -3.13 -7.82
CA SER A 129 -6.00 -4.54 -7.66
C SER A 129 -6.98 -4.74 -6.50
N SER A 130 -6.70 -4.10 -5.36
CA SER A 130 -7.56 -4.14 -4.19
C SER A 130 -8.91 -3.46 -4.44
N LEU A 131 -8.90 -2.28 -5.06
CA LEU A 131 -10.11 -1.58 -5.49
C LEU A 131 -10.99 -2.46 -6.38
N LEU A 132 -10.40 -3.06 -7.42
CA LEU A 132 -11.10 -3.89 -8.39
C LEU A 132 -11.75 -5.10 -7.70
N ARG A 133 -11.01 -5.76 -6.79
CA ARG A 133 -11.54 -6.88 -5.99
C ARG A 133 -12.76 -6.47 -5.19
N PHE A 134 -12.67 -5.40 -4.40
CA PHE A 134 -13.78 -4.96 -3.56
C PHE A 134 -14.99 -4.42 -4.35
N VAL A 135 -14.76 -3.85 -5.53
CA VAL A 135 -15.85 -3.46 -6.46
C VAL A 135 -16.54 -4.70 -7.04
N ALA A 136 -15.79 -5.74 -7.36
CA ALA A 136 -16.35 -7.01 -7.84
C ALA A 136 -17.15 -7.72 -6.73
N GLU A 137 -16.58 -7.82 -5.52
CA GLU A 137 -17.26 -8.36 -4.32
C GLU A 137 -18.54 -7.57 -4.02
N GLY A 138 -18.45 -6.24 -3.93
CA GLY A 138 -19.60 -5.38 -3.65
C GLY A 138 -20.73 -5.51 -4.68
N ARG A 139 -20.38 -5.71 -5.97
CA ARG A 139 -21.36 -5.99 -7.01
C ARG A 139 -22.04 -7.35 -6.80
N ALA A 140 -21.27 -8.39 -6.51
CA ALA A 140 -21.77 -9.75 -6.34
C ALA A 140 -22.74 -9.83 -5.15
N GLU A 141 -22.37 -9.23 -4.01
CA GLU A 141 -23.23 -9.17 -2.82
C GLU A 141 -24.51 -8.37 -3.09
N LEU A 142 -24.43 -7.26 -3.83
CA LEU A 142 -25.59 -6.45 -4.19
C LEU A 142 -26.58 -7.21 -5.10
N GLN A 143 -26.08 -8.06 -6.00
CA GLN A 143 -26.90 -8.94 -6.85
C GLN A 143 -27.62 -10.01 -6.04
N GLN A 144 -27.03 -10.46 -4.93
CA GLN A 144 -27.60 -11.42 -3.98
C GLN A 144 -28.44 -10.77 -2.88
N GLU A 145 -28.69 -9.46 -3.00
CA GLU A 145 -29.41 -8.62 -2.02
C GLU A 145 -28.79 -8.59 -0.60
N GLN A 146 -27.51 -8.96 -0.47
CA GLN A 146 -26.74 -8.86 0.78
C GLN A 146 -26.21 -7.43 0.95
N LEU A 147 -27.10 -6.52 1.35
CA LEU A 147 -26.79 -5.08 1.36
C LEU A 147 -25.67 -4.68 2.34
N LEU A 148 -25.54 -5.37 3.47
CA LEU A 148 -24.53 -5.03 4.48
C LEU A 148 -23.13 -5.46 4.03
N ASP A 149 -23.00 -6.66 3.47
CA ASP A 149 -21.74 -7.17 2.93
C ASP A 149 -21.30 -6.37 1.70
N ALA A 150 -22.25 -6.01 0.82
CA ALA A 150 -22.00 -5.10 -0.28
C ALA A 150 -21.48 -3.73 0.20
N TYR A 151 -22.08 -3.18 1.26
CA TYR A 151 -21.67 -1.90 1.82
C TYR A 151 -20.25 -1.95 2.39
N VAL A 152 -19.91 -3.00 3.14
CA VAL A 152 -18.58 -3.21 3.71
C VAL A 152 -17.52 -3.38 2.61
N ALA A 153 -17.82 -4.12 1.55
CA ALA A 153 -16.93 -4.26 0.41
C ALA A 153 -16.71 -2.91 -0.29
N LEU A 154 -17.77 -2.15 -0.58
CA LEU A 154 -17.66 -0.85 -1.25
C LEU A 154 -16.95 0.21 -0.40
N GLN A 155 -17.12 0.18 0.92
CA GLN A 155 -16.36 1.03 1.84
C GLN A 155 -14.85 0.76 1.72
N GLN A 156 -14.45 -0.51 1.68
CA GLN A 156 -13.04 -0.91 1.50
C GLN A 156 -12.53 -0.54 0.10
N GLY A 157 -13.34 -0.74 -0.93
CA GLY A 157 -13.04 -0.31 -2.31
C GLY A 157 -12.76 1.18 -2.39
N LEU A 158 -13.63 2.03 -1.82
CA LEU A 158 -13.43 3.48 -1.78
C LEU A 158 -12.16 3.89 -1.00
N GLN A 159 -11.82 3.18 0.07
CA GLN A 159 -10.56 3.42 0.79
C GLN A 159 -9.34 3.13 -0.09
N HIS A 160 -9.34 2.03 -0.84
CA HIS A 160 -8.28 1.74 -1.81
C HIS A 160 -8.27 2.74 -2.97
N TRP A 161 -9.42 3.21 -3.43
CA TRP A 161 -9.49 4.27 -4.43
C TRP A 161 -8.87 5.58 -3.92
N ALA A 162 -9.13 5.95 -2.67
CA ALA A 162 -8.49 7.13 -2.08
C ALA A 162 -6.97 6.97 -2.01
N ARG A 163 -6.47 5.79 -1.63
CA ARG A 163 -5.03 5.49 -1.61
C ARG A 163 -4.43 5.54 -3.02
N LEU A 164 -5.10 4.95 -4.01
CA LEU A 164 -4.73 5.02 -5.42
C LEU A 164 -4.63 6.47 -5.91
N ALA A 165 -5.63 7.30 -5.60
CA ALA A 165 -5.63 8.71 -5.98
C ALA A 165 -4.46 9.49 -5.34
N ALA A 166 -4.12 9.21 -4.08
CA ALA A 166 -2.95 9.80 -3.45
C ALA A 166 -1.65 9.44 -4.21
N VAL A 167 -1.46 8.15 -4.54
CA VAL A 167 -0.28 7.70 -5.30
C VAL A 167 -0.24 8.32 -6.71
N GLU A 168 -1.39 8.43 -7.37
CA GLU A 168 -1.51 9.06 -8.69
C GLU A 168 -1.00 10.51 -8.67
N TRP A 169 -1.24 11.22 -7.58
CA TRP A 169 -0.75 12.58 -7.31
C TRP A 169 0.68 12.64 -6.75
N GLY A 170 1.38 11.51 -6.65
CA GLY A 170 2.75 11.45 -6.12
C GLY A 170 2.83 11.54 -4.59
N LEU A 171 1.72 11.32 -3.89
CA LEU A 171 1.67 11.34 -2.43
C LEU A 171 1.68 9.91 -1.87
N PHE A 172 2.54 9.66 -0.88
CA PHE A 172 2.50 8.39 -0.14
C PHE A 172 1.20 8.29 0.68
N PRO A 173 0.39 7.22 0.57
CA PRO A 173 -0.89 7.10 1.29
C PRO A 173 -0.71 7.02 2.81
N ARG A 174 -1.35 7.93 3.55
CA ARG A 174 -1.29 7.99 5.03
C ARG A 174 -2.61 7.49 5.67
N PRO A 175 -2.62 7.10 6.96
CA PRO A 175 -3.82 6.58 7.63
C PRO A 175 -5.05 7.51 7.57
N LYS A 176 -4.86 8.82 7.67
CA LYS A 176 -5.93 9.83 7.51
C LYS A 176 -6.17 10.17 6.02
N ILE A 177 -6.38 9.13 5.21
CA ILE A 177 -6.37 9.24 3.74
C ILE A 177 -7.39 10.26 3.22
N TRP A 178 -8.59 10.30 3.78
CA TRP A 178 -9.66 11.21 3.35
C TRP A 178 -9.28 12.69 3.47
N HIS A 179 -8.60 13.06 4.55
CA HIS A 179 -8.07 14.42 4.72
C HIS A 179 -6.92 14.69 3.74
N GLN A 180 -6.06 13.69 3.50
CA GLN A 180 -4.95 13.82 2.57
C GLN A 180 -5.42 14.06 1.13
N ILE A 181 -6.47 13.36 0.68
CA ILE A 181 -6.93 13.44 -0.70
C ILE A 181 -7.97 14.54 -0.95
N GLN A 182 -8.46 15.20 0.08
CA GLN A 182 -9.54 16.19 -0.05
C GLN A 182 -9.23 17.32 -1.04
N ALA A 183 -7.96 17.74 -1.13
CA ALA A 183 -7.56 18.80 -2.05
C ALA A 183 -7.24 18.30 -3.48
N VAL A 184 -6.87 17.03 -3.64
CA VAL A 184 -6.32 16.49 -4.89
C VAL A 184 -7.29 15.56 -5.64
N ALA A 185 -8.19 14.89 -4.92
CA ALA A 185 -9.21 14.01 -5.46
C ALA A 185 -10.56 14.17 -4.70
N PRO A 186 -11.13 15.38 -4.67
CA PRO A 186 -12.38 15.66 -3.94
C PRO A 186 -13.58 14.83 -4.41
N GLU A 187 -13.57 14.35 -5.66
CA GLU A 187 -14.60 13.48 -6.22
C GLU A 187 -14.71 12.14 -5.48
N VAL A 188 -13.60 11.53 -5.09
CA VAL A 188 -13.60 10.27 -4.32
C VAL A 188 -14.13 10.51 -2.91
N VAL A 189 -13.78 11.64 -2.29
CA VAL A 189 -14.32 12.05 -0.98
C VAL A 189 -15.83 12.27 -1.04
N LYS A 190 -16.32 12.89 -2.12
CA LYS A 190 -17.77 13.11 -2.34
C LYS A 190 -18.50 11.77 -2.49
N LEU A 191 -17.95 10.82 -3.25
CA LEU A 191 -18.54 9.48 -3.39
C LEU A 191 -18.63 8.75 -2.03
N TYR A 192 -17.59 8.85 -1.21
CA TYR A 192 -17.62 8.28 0.14
C TYR A 192 -18.69 8.93 1.03
N LYS A 193 -18.79 10.27 0.99
CA LYS A 193 -19.85 10.99 1.72
C LYS A 193 -21.24 10.61 1.22
N GLU A 194 -21.43 10.50 -0.10
CA GLU A 194 -22.71 10.08 -0.66
C GLU A 194 -23.08 8.67 -0.20
N LEU A 195 -22.11 7.73 -0.18
CA LEU A 195 -22.35 6.37 0.33
C LEU A 195 -22.79 6.34 1.80
N VAL A 196 -22.23 7.20 2.64
CA VAL A 196 -22.49 7.21 4.09
C VAL A 196 -23.73 8.04 4.44
N GLU A 197 -23.82 9.27 3.91
CA GLU A 197 -24.76 10.32 4.34
C GLU A 197 -25.82 10.66 3.28
N GLY A 198 -25.74 10.06 2.08
CA GLY A 198 -26.68 10.31 0.99
C GLY A 198 -28.14 10.05 1.38
N ARG A 199 -29.05 10.79 0.75
CA ARG A 199 -30.49 10.74 1.06
C ARG A 199 -31.21 9.56 0.40
N ASP A 200 -30.63 9.01 -0.67
CA ASP A 200 -31.19 7.89 -1.40
C ASP A 200 -31.10 6.58 -0.59
N SER A 201 -31.82 5.55 -1.04
CA SER A 201 -31.73 4.23 -0.40
C SER A 201 -30.30 3.69 -0.44
N LEU A 202 -29.92 2.88 0.56
CA LEU A 202 -28.57 2.30 0.62
C LEU A 202 -28.19 1.56 -0.68
N LYS A 203 -29.13 0.82 -1.27
CA LYS A 203 -28.95 0.12 -2.55
C LYS A 203 -28.60 1.10 -3.68
N GLN A 204 -29.33 2.20 -3.82
CA GLN A 204 -29.06 3.23 -4.84
C GLN A 204 -27.70 3.91 -4.64
N ARG A 205 -27.36 4.24 -3.39
CA ARG A 205 -26.05 4.84 -3.05
C ARG A 205 -24.89 3.92 -3.39
N MET A 206 -25.02 2.62 -3.12
CA MET A 206 -24.06 1.60 -3.52
C MET A 206 -23.96 1.45 -5.05
N GLN A 207 -25.08 1.48 -5.77
CA GLN A 207 -25.10 1.45 -7.24
C GLN A 207 -24.37 2.66 -7.84
N LEU A 208 -24.53 3.85 -7.27
CA LEU A 208 -23.81 5.05 -7.69
C LEU A 208 -22.29 4.88 -7.53
N VAL A 209 -21.83 4.36 -6.39
CA VAL A 209 -20.40 4.10 -6.15
C VAL A 209 -19.87 3.09 -7.17
N LEU A 210 -20.59 1.99 -7.41
CA LEU A 210 -20.22 0.98 -8.41
C LEU A 210 -20.08 1.60 -9.80
N LEU A 211 -21.06 2.40 -10.24
CA LEU A 211 -21.03 3.06 -11.54
C LEU A 211 -19.83 4.00 -11.69
N ALA A 212 -19.54 4.79 -10.64
CA ALA A 212 -18.39 5.69 -10.63
C ALA A 212 -17.06 4.91 -10.66
N ALA A 213 -16.97 3.82 -9.89
CA ALA A 213 -15.78 2.97 -9.85
C ALA A 213 -15.54 2.27 -11.19
N GLU A 214 -16.59 1.75 -11.84
CA GLU A 214 -16.52 1.21 -13.19
C GLU A 214 -15.96 2.24 -14.15
N TYR A 215 -16.50 3.46 -14.19
CA TYR A 215 -16.00 4.51 -15.08
C TYR A 215 -14.49 4.81 -14.86
N SER A 216 -14.05 4.84 -13.61
CA SER A 216 -12.64 5.03 -13.25
C SER A 216 -11.75 3.87 -13.72
N ILE A 217 -12.22 2.61 -13.56
CA ILE A 217 -11.56 1.40 -14.07
C ILE A 217 -11.41 1.49 -15.59
N LEU A 218 -12.48 1.91 -16.29
CA LEU A 218 -12.52 1.95 -17.76
C LEU A 218 -11.48 2.87 -18.39
N THR A 219 -11.21 4.01 -17.77
CA THR A 219 -10.50 5.12 -18.42
C THR A 219 -9.00 5.13 -18.17
N LYS A 220 -8.51 4.37 -17.18
CA LYS A 220 -7.12 4.43 -16.72
C LYS A 220 -6.48 3.06 -16.46
N LEU A 221 -7.10 1.98 -16.96
CA LEU A 221 -6.64 0.62 -16.70
C LEU A 221 -5.17 0.40 -17.13
N ASP A 222 -4.78 0.90 -18.30
CA ASP A 222 -3.42 0.83 -18.83
C ASP A 222 -2.40 1.52 -17.91
N ARG A 223 -2.77 2.70 -17.37
CA ARG A 223 -1.95 3.46 -16.43
C ARG A 223 -1.82 2.73 -15.09
N TYR A 224 -2.92 2.26 -14.51
CA TYR A 224 -2.88 1.63 -13.19
C TYR A 224 -2.23 0.24 -13.22
N CYS A 225 -2.37 -0.48 -14.34
CA CYS A 225 -1.73 -1.78 -14.55
C CYS A 225 -0.39 -1.68 -15.29
N ALA A 226 0.20 -0.49 -15.44
CA ALA A 226 1.44 -0.29 -16.18
C ALA A 226 2.57 -1.22 -15.69
N TYR A 227 2.64 -1.46 -14.38
CA TYR A 227 3.61 -2.38 -13.81
C TYR A 227 3.39 -3.83 -14.27
N LEU A 228 2.17 -4.35 -14.15
CA LEU A 228 1.83 -5.70 -14.60
C LEU A 228 2.01 -5.87 -16.11
N LEU A 229 1.62 -4.87 -16.91
CA LEU A 229 1.82 -4.87 -18.35
C LEU A 229 3.31 -4.94 -18.71
N LYS A 230 4.15 -4.18 -18.00
CA LYS A 230 5.61 -4.28 -18.15
C LYS A 230 6.12 -5.69 -17.82
N LEU A 231 5.64 -6.31 -16.74
CA LEU A 231 6.03 -7.68 -16.36
C LEU A 231 5.70 -8.70 -17.46
N ILE A 232 4.52 -8.57 -18.08
CA ILE A 232 4.10 -9.43 -19.19
C ILE A 232 4.97 -9.19 -20.44
N GLY A 233 5.28 -7.92 -20.73
CA GLY A 233 6.13 -7.54 -21.86
C GLY A 233 7.59 -8.02 -21.72
N ASP A 234 8.14 -8.01 -20.51
CA ASP A 234 9.50 -8.49 -20.22
C ASP A 234 9.65 -10.01 -20.46
N GLY A 235 8.56 -10.78 -20.43
CA GLY A 235 8.58 -12.26 -20.45
C GLY A 235 8.87 -12.93 -21.79
N HIS A 236 9.63 -12.29 -22.69
CA HIS A 236 10.03 -12.84 -24.00
C HIS A 236 8.87 -13.44 -24.82
N GLY A 237 7.66 -12.86 -24.71
CA GLY A 237 6.54 -13.14 -25.62
C GLY A 237 5.31 -13.79 -24.99
N LYS A 238 5.42 -14.58 -23.91
CA LYS A 238 4.27 -15.18 -23.19
C LYS A 238 4.63 -15.43 -21.72
N CYS A 239 3.68 -15.17 -20.81
CA CYS A 239 3.84 -15.44 -19.37
C CYS A 239 2.66 -16.25 -18.82
N SER A 240 2.90 -17.23 -17.95
CA SER A 240 1.82 -17.88 -17.20
C SER A 240 1.47 -17.11 -15.92
N LEU A 241 0.27 -17.33 -15.36
CA LEU A 241 -0.14 -16.76 -14.08
C LEU A 241 0.84 -17.13 -12.95
N GLN A 242 1.36 -18.36 -12.96
CA GLN A 242 2.32 -18.83 -11.97
C GLN A 242 3.62 -18.02 -12.01
N GLN A 243 4.14 -17.74 -13.21
CA GLN A 243 5.37 -16.96 -13.38
C GLN A 243 5.19 -15.51 -12.89
N LEU A 244 4.06 -14.89 -13.24
CA LEU A 244 3.73 -13.53 -12.79
C LEU A 244 3.60 -13.48 -11.26
N THR A 245 2.85 -14.42 -10.69
CA THR A 245 2.63 -14.50 -9.23
C THR A 245 3.93 -14.71 -8.48
N ALA A 246 4.79 -15.62 -8.93
CA ALA A 246 6.09 -15.88 -8.30
C ALA A 246 7.03 -14.66 -8.37
N ARG A 247 7.00 -13.88 -9.46
CA ARG A 247 7.77 -12.62 -9.56
C ARG A 247 7.26 -11.57 -8.58
N LEU A 248 5.95 -11.40 -8.48
CA LEU A 248 5.31 -10.45 -7.56
C LEU A 248 5.53 -10.80 -6.09
N GLN A 249 5.46 -12.09 -5.73
CA GLN A 249 5.77 -12.57 -4.38
C GLN A 249 7.20 -12.26 -3.95
N ARG A 250 8.18 -12.44 -4.84
CA ARG A 250 9.58 -12.07 -4.56
C ARG A 250 9.76 -10.58 -4.30
N GLU A 251 8.93 -9.76 -4.92
CA GLU A 251 8.92 -8.30 -4.73
C GLU A 251 8.01 -7.84 -3.58
N GLN A 252 7.35 -8.78 -2.88
CA GLN A 252 6.39 -8.51 -1.80
C GLN A 252 5.22 -7.61 -2.24
N LEU A 253 4.84 -7.68 -3.52
CA LEU A 253 3.71 -6.93 -4.06
C LEU A 253 2.45 -7.80 -4.01
N GLU A 254 1.48 -7.39 -3.21
CA GLU A 254 0.19 -8.07 -3.08
C GLU A 254 -0.72 -7.63 -4.23
N LEU A 255 -0.98 -8.53 -5.19
CA LEU A 255 -1.88 -8.36 -6.33
C LEU A 255 -2.78 -9.59 -6.50
N ASP A 256 -4.06 -9.35 -6.81
CA ASP A 256 -4.96 -10.35 -7.39
C ASP A 256 -4.69 -10.46 -8.89
N VAL A 257 -3.65 -11.22 -9.23
CA VAL A 257 -3.19 -11.40 -10.63
C VAL A 257 -4.30 -11.99 -11.51
N PRO A 258 -5.04 -13.04 -11.11
CA PRO A 258 -6.13 -13.57 -11.92
C PRO A 258 -7.17 -12.52 -12.28
N LEU A 259 -7.63 -11.73 -11.30
CA LEU A 259 -8.65 -10.70 -11.53
C LEU A 259 -8.14 -9.58 -12.45
N LEU A 260 -6.90 -9.12 -12.25
CA LEU A 260 -6.29 -8.10 -13.11
C LEU A 260 -6.15 -8.60 -14.56
N ILE A 261 -5.67 -9.84 -14.74
CA ILE A 261 -5.50 -10.43 -16.07
C ILE A 261 -6.87 -10.56 -16.76
N GLN A 262 -7.90 -11.01 -16.05
CA GLN A 262 -9.25 -11.10 -16.59
C GLN A 262 -9.74 -9.73 -17.11
N GLU A 263 -9.53 -8.64 -16.36
CA GLU A 263 -9.90 -7.30 -16.81
C GLU A 263 -9.03 -6.80 -17.97
N LEU A 264 -7.73 -7.08 -17.97
CA LEU A 264 -6.85 -6.72 -19.08
C LEU A 264 -7.21 -7.46 -20.39
N VAL A 265 -7.64 -8.72 -20.30
CA VAL A 265 -8.11 -9.51 -21.43
C VAL A 265 -9.46 -8.99 -21.94
N LYS A 266 -10.42 -8.72 -21.04
CA LYS A 266 -11.72 -8.11 -21.41
C LYS A 266 -11.55 -6.78 -22.14
N ARG A 267 -10.43 -6.08 -21.93
CA ARG A 267 -10.11 -4.77 -22.53
C ARG A 267 -9.13 -4.85 -23.70
N SER A 268 -8.75 -6.04 -24.13
CA SER A 268 -7.82 -6.25 -25.24
C SER A 268 -6.46 -5.57 -25.04
N LEU A 269 -6.01 -5.41 -23.79
CA LEU A 269 -4.64 -5.01 -23.47
C LEU A 269 -3.70 -6.21 -23.40
N VAL A 270 -4.27 -7.37 -23.04
CA VAL A 270 -3.59 -8.66 -22.94
C VAL A 270 -4.39 -9.69 -23.73
N GLU A 271 -3.70 -10.59 -24.41
CA GLU A 271 -4.28 -11.74 -25.11
C GLU A 271 -3.99 -13.01 -24.32
N GLU A 272 -5.00 -13.85 -24.16
CA GLU A 272 -4.88 -15.19 -23.62
C GLU A 272 -4.57 -16.18 -24.76
N VAL A 273 -3.52 -16.98 -24.57
CA VAL A 273 -3.04 -17.97 -25.51
C VAL A 273 -2.96 -19.32 -24.82
N VAL A 274 -3.72 -20.29 -25.32
CA VAL A 274 -3.69 -21.66 -24.81
C VAL A 274 -2.48 -22.38 -25.41
N CYS A 275 -1.59 -22.86 -24.55
CA CYS A 275 -0.44 -23.67 -24.92
C CYS A 275 -0.67 -25.11 -24.50
N CYS A 276 -0.57 -26.06 -25.44
CA CYS A 276 -0.65 -27.48 -25.15
C CYS A 276 0.75 -28.02 -24.87
N THR A 277 1.00 -28.48 -23.64
CA THR A 277 2.25 -29.14 -23.26
C THR A 277 1.93 -30.46 -22.57
N GLY A 278 2.31 -31.58 -23.21
CA GLY A 278 2.12 -32.92 -22.63
C GLY A 278 0.66 -33.34 -22.40
N GLY A 279 -0.29 -32.82 -23.19
CA GLY A 279 -1.72 -33.10 -23.04
C GLY A 279 -2.45 -32.21 -22.04
N VAL A 280 -1.72 -31.38 -21.28
CA VAL A 280 -2.29 -30.33 -20.42
C VAL A 280 -2.36 -29.02 -21.20
N GLN A 281 -3.52 -28.36 -21.15
CA GLN A 281 -3.72 -27.02 -21.69
C GLN A 281 -3.40 -26.01 -20.59
N GLU A 282 -2.37 -25.17 -20.81
CA GLU A 282 -2.01 -24.07 -19.92
C GLU A 282 -2.33 -22.74 -20.60
N CYS A 283 -3.02 -21.85 -19.87
CA CYS A 283 -3.23 -20.47 -20.32
C CYS A 283 -1.97 -19.64 -20.08
N GLN A 284 -1.51 -18.97 -21.13
CA GLN A 284 -0.43 -18.00 -21.10
C GLN A 284 -0.91 -16.66 -21.64
N TYR A 285 -0.27 -15.58 -21.22
CA TYR A 285 -0.70 -14.22 -21.47
C TYR A 285 0.39 -13.43 -22.17
N ARG A 286 0.02 -12.62 -23.16
CA ARG A 286 0.94 -11.71 -23.88
C ARG A 286 0.30 -10.36 -24.12
N LEU A 287 1.12 -9.33 -24.29
CA LEU A 287 0.62 -8.01 -24.68
C LEU A 287 0.04 -8.06 -26.09
N VAL A 288 -1.09 -7.38 -26.30
CA VAL A 288 -1.63 -7.17 -27.65
C VAL A 288 -0.71 -6.21 -28.41
N ALA A 289 -0.37 -6.55 -29.65
CA ALA A 289 0.42 -5.67 -30.50
C ALA A 289 -0.35 -4.37 -30.76
N LYS A 290 0.25 -3.22 -30.46
CA LYS A 290 -0.32 -1.92 -30.86
C LYS A 290 -0.24 -1.84 -32.38
N GLN A 291 -1.40 -1.72 -33.04
CA GLN A 291 -1.51 -1.42 -34.46
C GLN A 291 -1.08 0.02 -34.76
#